data_AF-A0AAX0B7C4-F1
#
_entry.id   AF-A0AAX0B7C4-F1
#
_cell.length_a   1.000
_cell.length_b   1.000
_cell.length_c   1.000
_cell.angle_alpha   90.00
_cell.angle_beta   90.00
_cell.angle_gamma   90.00
#
_symmetry.space_group_name_H-M   'P 1'
#
loop_
_entity.id
_entity.type
_entity.pdbx_description
1 polymer ?
#
loop_
_entity_poly.entity_id
_entity_poly.type
_entity_poly.pdbx_seq_one_letter_code
_entity_poly.pdbx_strand_id
1 'polypeptide(L)'
;MNNNVQNINDIFKYLAQKNGTEEYDTFFSLLKTIKYDSNLLDYYGDEFVENMIKLLPNIKNKYNKASLLETIVQCLYDYSFSENYCKEILNEYVLCLAENATNVEDAVICLNGFIHIGIKQRDIFIKLAENLAKEDAITLLCQMDVTDWGDIPKELTQFLEEVHNAYNIRWRSIIIGQFLLLVNPKCRRYGEISGITLVYKSYKGVYEDCWPKGLLNFKEVLIKSKVLSIKEIEILEKLDKILSNETELGSLEVEMLYNDFFEGRDVFDVIYTFPK
;
A
#
# COMPACT_ATOMS: atom_id res chain seq x y z
N MET A 1 11.56 30.84 -17.73
CA MET A 1 11.54 29.37 -17.72
C MET A 1 12.97 28.87 -17.86
N ASN A 2 13.34 27.88 -17.06
CA ASN A 2 14.69 27.32 -17.03
C ASN A 2 14.93 26.51 -18.33
N ASN A 3 15.99 26.80 -19.10
CA ASN A 3 16.26 26.15 -20.41
C ASN A 3 16.24 24.61 -20.32
N ASN A 4 16.56 24.06 -19.16
CA ASN A 4 16.54 22.63 -18.92
C ASN A 4 15.13 22.03 -18.91
N VAL A 5 14.14 22.71 -18.32
CA VAL A 5 12.73 22.26 -18.27
C VAL A 5 12.15 22.20 -19.68
N GLN A 6 12.44 23.21 -20.51
CA GLN A 6 12.00 23.26 -21.90
C GLN A 6 12.58 22.10 -22.72
N ASN A 7 13.91 21.91 -22.65
CA ASN A 7 14.59 20.86 -23.41
C ASN A 7 14.06 19.46 -23.06
N ILE A 8 13.77 19.22 -21.78
CA ILE A 8 13.23 17.94 -21.32
C ILE A 8 11.79 17.74 -21.82
N ASN A 9 10.94 18.76 -21.78
CA ASN A 9 9.58 18.69 -22.33
C ASN A 9 9.57 18.46 -23.85
N ASP A 10 10.53 19.03 -24.58
CA ASP A 10 10.69 18.78 -26.01
C ASP A 10 11.09 17.33 -26.30
N ILE A 11 11.96 16.74 -25.47
CA ILE A 11 12.29 15.30 -25.53
C ILE A 11 11.03 14.47 -25.27
N PHE A 12 10.24 14.79 -24.23
CA PHE A 12 9.01 14.04 -23.94
C PHE A 12 8.00 14.08 -25.08
N LYS A 13 7.78 15.27 -25.65
CA LYS A 13 6.91 15.42 -26.82
C LYS A 13 7.42 14.58 -27.98
N TYR A 14 8.73 14.61 -28.25
CA TYR A 14 9.33 13.79 -29.31
C TYR A 14 9.09 12.30 -29.06
N LEU A 15 9.33 11.81 -27.84
CA LEU A 15 9.15 10.40 -27.52
C LEU A 15 7.68 9.96 -27.63
N ALA A 16 6.73 10.84 -27.26
CA ALA A 16 5.30 10.52 -27.27
C ALA A 16 4.59 10.79 -28.61
N GLN A 17 5.30 11.21 -29.67
CA GLN A 17 4.69 11.68 -30.93
C GLN A 17 3.90 10.60 -31.68
N LYS A 18 4.34 9.34 -31.65
CA LYS A 18 3.80 8.30 -32.53
C LYS A 18 3.65 6.96 -31.81
N ASN A 19 2.41 6.53 -31.63
CA ASN A 19 2.09 5.23 -31.06
C ASN A 19 2.73 4.09 -31.87
N GLY A 20 3.33 3.11 -31.18
CA GLY A 20 3.90 1.91 -31.79
C GLY A 20 5.32 2.08 -32.33
N THR A 21 6.06 3.10 -31.88
CA THR A 21 7.50 3.24 -32.16
C THR A 21 8.34 2.95 -30.90
N GLU A 22 9.63 2.70 -31.09
CA GLU A 22 10.57 2.48 -29.98
C GLU A 22 10.64 3.70 -29.04
N GLU A 23 10.52 4.91 -29.59
CA GLU A 23 10.50 6.14 -28.81
C GLU A 23 9.28 6.21 -27.89
N TYR A 24 8.12 5.77 -28.37
CA TYR A 24 6.88 5.72 -27.58
C TYR A 24 6.97 4.66 -26.46
N ASP A 25 7.54 3.50 -26.76
CA ASP A 25 7.76 2.47 -25.75
C ASP A 25 8.82 2.91 -24.72
N THR A 26 9.82 3.68 -25.17
CA THR A 26 10.82 4.31 -24.30
C THR A 26 10.18 5.32 -23.36
N PHE A 27 9.25 6.15 -23.85
CA PHE A 27 8.49 7.08 -23.01
C PHE A 27 7.78 6.37 -21.86
N PHE A 28 7.02 5.31 -22.12
CA PHE A 28 6.31 4.58 -21.05
C PHE A 28 7.25 3.82 -20.11
N SER A 29 8.39 3.36 -20.62
CA SER A 29 9.42 2.73 -19.78
C SER A 29 10.05 3.76 -18.82
N LEU A 30 10.26 5.00 -19.29
CA LEU A 30 10.71 6.11 -18.45
C LEU A 30 9.65 6.48 -17.41
N LEU A 31 8.38 6.63 -17.81
CA LEU A 31 7.28 6.95 -16.89
C LEU A 31 7.19 5.97 -15.71
N LYS A 32 7.26 4.67 -15.98
CA LYS A 32 7.25 3.64 -14.92
C LYS A 32 8.38 3.80 -13.90
N THR A 33 9.50 4.39 -14.32
CA THR A 33 10.67 4.62 -13.47
C THR A 33 10.54 5.91 -12.67
N ILE A 34 10.05 6.97 -13.29
CA ILE A 34 10.04 8.32 -12.69
C ILE A 34 8.78 8.60 -11.87
N LYS A 35 7.69 7.84 -12.03
CA LYS A 35 6.39 8.12 -11.39
C LYS A 35 6.43 8.14 -9.85
N TYR A 36 7.46 7.57 -9.22
CA TYR A 36 7.64 7.59 -7.76
C TYR A 36 8.58 8.70 -7.27
N ASP A 37 9.11 9.53 -8.17
CA ASP A 37 9.94 10.66 -7.78
C ASP A 37 9.06 11.80 -7.26
N SER A 38 9.20 12.11 -5.98
CA SER A 38 8.41 13.14 -5.30
C SER A 38 8.64 14.55 -5.87
N ASN A 39 9.71 14.76 -6.65
CA ASN A 39 10.10 16.07 -7.16
C ASN A 39 9.91 16.17 -8.69
N LEU A 40 9.04 15.34 -9.28
CA LEU A 40 8.75 15.36 -10.73
C LEU A 40 8.54 16.79 -11.25
N LEU A 41 7.75 17.61 -10.57
CA LEU A 41 7.45 18.97 -11.04
C LEU A 41 8.65 19.92 -10.97
N ASP A 42 9.58 19.72 -10.04
CA ASP A 42 10.81 20.53 -9.96
C ASP A 42 11.70 20.35 -11.19
N TYR A 43 11.68 19.16 -11.78
CA TYR A 43 12.49 18.82 -12.96
C TYR A 43 11.76 19.07 -14.27
N TYR A 44 10.45 18.79 -14.31
CA TYR A 44 9.67 18.72 -15.55
C TYR A 44 8.67 19.88 -15.71
N GLY A 45 8.32 20.57 -14.63
CA GLY A 45 7.39 21.70 -14.62
C GLY A 45 5.95 21.35 -15.04
N ASP A 46 5.06 22.33 -14.92
CA ASP A 46 3.62 22.15 -15.18
C ASP A 46 3.31 21.70 -16.62
N GLU A 47 4.12 22.13 -17.59
CA GLU A 47 3.97 21.76 -19.00
C GLU A 47 4.02 20.24 -19.21
N PHE A 48 4.79 19.52 -18.38
CA PHE A 48 4.88 18.07 -18.42
C PHE A 48 3.54 17.42 -18.14
N VAL A 49 2.84 17.88 -17.10
CA VAL A 49 1.51 17.39 -16.73
C VAL A 49 0.50 17.69 -17.83
N GLU A 50 0.53 18.91 -18.38
CA GLU A 50 -0.35 19.27 -19.51
C GLU A 50 -0.14 18.37 -20.72
N ASN A 51 1.11 18.02 -21.04
CA ASN A 51 1.42 17.11 -22.14
C ASN A 51 0.88 15.70 -21.89
N MET A 52 1.04 15.17 -20.66
CA MET A 52 0.45 13.88 -20.29
C MET A 52 -1.08 13.89 -20.44
N ILE A 53 -1.74 14.94 -19.97
CA ILE A 53 -3.20 15.09 -20.09
C ILE A 53 -3.65 15.07 -21.56
N LYS A 54 -2.93 15.78 -22.43
CA LYS A 54 -3.23 15.80 -23.89
C LYS A 54 -3.03 14.42 -24.54
N LEU A 55 -2.12 13.61 -24.02
CA LEU A 55 -1.86 12.25 -24.52
C LEU A 55 -2.94 11.25 -24.09
N LEU A 56 -3.50 11.41 -22.90
CA LEU A 56 -4.37 10.45 -22.24
C LEU A 56 -5.51 9.89 -23.13
N PRO A 57 -6.29 10.71 -23.88
CA PRO A 57 -7.39 10.22 -24.71
C PRO A 57 -6.95 9.29 -25.86
N ASN A 58 -5.68 9.37 -26.28
CA ASN A 58 -5.16 8.66 -27.45
C ASN A 58 -4.46 7.33 -27.10
N ILE A 59 -4.38 6.98 -25.82
CA ILE A 59 -3.71 5.77 -25.36
C ILE A 59 -4.67 4.59 -25.41
N LYS A 60 -4.41 3.66 -26.32
CA LYS A 60 -5.19 2.42 -26.48
C LYS A 60 -4.72 1.29 -25.56
N ASN A 61 -3.44 1.27 -25.21
CA ASN A 61 -2.89 0.24 -24.35
C ASN A 61 -3.25 0.54 -22.88
N LYS A 62 -4.02 -0.35 -22.25
CA LYS A 62 -4.49 -0.19 -20.87
C LYS A 62 -3.36 -0.03 -19.84
N TYR A 63 -2.24 -0.73 -19.99
CA TYR A 63 -1.10 -0.65 -19.06
C TYR A 63 -0.41 0.70 -19.17
N ASN A 64 -0.25 1.20 -20.39
CA ASN A 64 0.29 2.54 -20.64
C ASN A 64 -0.66 3.62 -20.10
N LYS A 65 -1.97 3.43 -20.27
CA LYS A 65 -2.99 4.35 -19.75
C LYS A 65 -2.97 4.40 -18.22
N ALA A 66 -2.93 3.25 -17.55
CA ALA A 66 -2.79 3.15 -16.10
C ALA A 66 -1.51 3.86 -15.62
N SER A 67 -0.36 3.56 -16.24
CA SER A 67 0.92 4.19 -15.87
C SER A 67 0.90 5.72 -16.05
N LEU A 68 0.20 6.23 -17.06
CA LEU A 68 0.09 7.67 -17.26
C LEU A 68 -0.83 8.32 -16.23
N LEU A 69 -1.98 7.71 -15.94
CA LEU A 69 -2.92 8.18 -14.90
C LEU A 69 -2.22 8.22 -13.53
N GLU A 70 -1.49 7.17 -13.18
CA GLU A 70 -0.69 7.08 -11.96
C GLU A 70 0.33 8.21 -11.88
N THR A 71 1.07 8.46 -12.97
CA THR A 71 2.06 9.56 -13.01
C THR A 71 1.39 10.92 -12.86
N ILE A 72 0.27 11.16 -13.54
CA ILE A 72 -0.50 12.40 -13.42
C ILE A 72 -0.90 12.61 -11.96
N VAL A 73 -1.48 11.60 -11.31
CA VAL A 73 -1.95 11.66 -9.91
C VAL A 73 -0.79 11.96 -8.95
N GLN A 74 0.39 11.37 -9.17
CA GLN A 74 1.58 11.67 -8.35
C GLN A 74 2.07 13.11 -8.53
N CYS A 75 1.89 13.74 -9.69
CA CYS A 75 2.16 15.17 -9.84
C CYS A 75 1.14 16.07 -9.14
N LEU A 76 -0.04 15.55 -8.76
CA LEU A 76 -1.11 16.39 -8.19
C LEU A 76 -0.90 16.79 -6.73
N TYR A 77 0.16 16.28 -6.10
CA TYR A 77 0.57 16.73 -4.77
C TYR A 77 0.98 18.21 -4.76
N ASP A 78 1.64 18.68 -5.82
CA ASP A 78 2.09 20.07 -5.95
C ASP A 78 1.37 20.84 -7.07
N TYR A 79 0.43 20.19 -7.76
CA TYR A 79 -0.34 20.78 -8.87
C TYR A 79 -1.84 20.54 -8.71
N SER A 80 -2.61 21.62 -8.64
CA SER A 80 -4.06 21.53 -8.40
C SER A 80 -4.87 21.48 -9.71
N PHE A 81 -5.75 20.49 -9.83
CA PHE A 81 -6.81 20.46 -10.85
C PHE A 81 -8.19 20.74 -10.24
N SER A 82 -9.17 20.99 -11.12
CA SER A 82 -10.57 21.04 -10.68
C SER A 82 -11.04 19.69 -10.15
N GLU A 83 -11.87 19.69 -9.11
CA GLU A 83 -12.44 18.47 -8.52
C GLU A 83 -13.14 17.58 -9.56
N ASN A 84 -13.83 18.20 -10.53
CA ASN A 84 -14.50 17.48 -11.61
C ASN A 84 -13.52 16.68 -12.46
N TYR A 85 -12.38 17.28 -12.80
CA TYR A 85 -11.34 16.62 -13.58
C TYR A 85 -10.70 15.45 -12.81
N CYS A 86 -10.45 15.63 -11.50
CA CYS A 86 -9.97 14.54 -10.65
C CYS A 86 -10.96 13.35 -10.63
N LYS A 87 -12.27 13.62 -10.60
CA LYS A 87 -13.31 12.59 -10.69
C LYS A 87 -13.32 11.88 -12.05
N GLU A 88 -13.09 12.60 -13.14
CA GLU A 88 -12.97 12.02 -14.48
C GLU A 88 -11.76 11.08 -14.58
N ILE A 89 -10.58 11.52 -14.14
CA ILE A 89 -9.37 10.68 -14.10
C ILE A 89 -9.61 9.44 -13.22
N LEU A 90 -10.25 9.59 -12.06
CA LEU A 90 -10.56 8.44 -11.19
C LEU A 90 -11.45 7.42 -11.91
N ASN A 91 -12.47 7.86 -12.65
CA ASN A 91 -13.33 6.95 -13.42
C ASN A 91 -12.51 6.16 -14.46
N GLU A 92 -11.66 6.84 -15.21
CA GLU A 92 -10.78 6.21 -16.19
C GLU A 92 -9.79 5.24 -15.54
N TYR A 93 -9.30 5.56 -14.35
CA TYR A 93 -8.40 4.70 -13.60
C TYR A 93 -9.11 3.45 -13.07
N VAL A 94 -10.32 3.57 -12.56
CA VAL A 94 -11.14 2.43 -12.11
C VAL A 94 -11.39 1.44 -13.25
N LEU A 95 -11.58 1.91 -14.48
CA LEU A 95 -11.65 1.03 -15.66
C LEU A 95 -10.33 0.28 -15.90
N CYS A 96 -9.19 0.96 -15.74
CA CYS A 96 -7.88 0.32 -15.84
C CYS A 96 -7.69 -0.76 -14.76
N LEU A 97 -8.17 -0.52 -13.53
CA LEU A 97 -8.13 -1.49 -12.44
C LEU A 97 -8.98 -2.72 -12.75
N ALA A 98 -10.22 -2.52 -13.24
CA ALA A 98 -11.10 -3.62 -13.64
C ALA A 98 -10.49 -4.50 -14.75
N GLU A 99 -9.61 -3.94 -15.59
CA GLU A 99 -8.87 -4.67 -16.61
C GLU A 99 -7.52 -5.24 -16.15
N ASN A 100 -7.19 -5.16 -14.86
CA ASN A 100 -5.90 -5.60 -14.29
C ASN A 100 -4.69 -4.96 -15.02
N ALA A 101 -4.80 -3.66 -15.33
CA ALA A 101 -3.79 -2.92 -16.08
C ALA A 101 -2.61 -2.40 -15.22
N THR A 102 -2.63 -2.67 -13.92
CA THR A 102 -1.60 -2.26 -12.97
C THR A 102 -1.48 -3.29 -11.85
N ASN A 103 -0.43 -3.20 -11.05
CA ASN A 103 -0.25 -4.04 -9.88
C ASN A 103 -0.93 -3.40 -8.64
N VAL A 104 -1.12 -4.20 -7.59
CA VAL A 104 -1.81 -3.77 -6.37
C VAL A 104 -1.10 -2.61 -5.66
N GLU A 105 0.23 -2.61 -5.62
CA GLU A 105 1.03 -1.58 -4.95
C GLU A 105 0.83 -0.21 -5.61
N ASP A 106 0.92 -0.16 -6.94
CA ASP A 106 0.69 1.04 -7.73
C ASP A 106 -0.74 1.56 -7.62
N ALA A 107 -1.71 0.64 -7.65
CA ALA A 107 -3.11 0.96 -7.47
C ALA A 107 -3.37 1.62 -6.12
N VAL A 108 -2.86 1.04 -5.03
CA VAL A 108 -3.02 1.58 -3.68
C VAL A 108 -2.41 2.97 -3.57
N ILE A 109 -1.19 3.16 -4.07
CA ILE A 109 -0.50 4.47 -4.09
C ILE A 109 -1.33 5.51 -4.86
N CYS A 110 -1.81 5.16 -6.05
CA CYS A 110 -2.61 6.07 -6.87
C CYS A 110 -3.96 6.43 -6.23
N LEU A 111 -4.66 5.45 -5.65
CA LEU A 111 -5.92 5.66 -4.96
C LEU A 111 -5.77 6.55 -3.71
N ASN A 112 -4.69 6.37 -2.96
CA ASN A 112 -4.33 7.27 -1.85
C ASN A 112 -3.96 8.68 -2.35
N GLY A 113 -3.34 8.80 -3.52
CA GLY A 113 -3.13 10.08 -4.20
C GLY A 113 -4.45 10.80 -4.50
N PHE A 114 -5.48 10.10 -4.97
CA PHE A 114 -6.81 10.70 -5.15
C PHE A 114 -7.42 11.21 -3.84
N ILE A 115 -7.24 10.49 -2.72
CA ILE A 115 -7.70 10.96 -1.40
C ILE A 115 -6.96 12.25 -1.02
N HIS A 116 -5.64 12.26 -1.21
CA HIS A 116 -4.81 13.41 -0.86
C HIS A 116 -5.25 14.70 -1.56
N ILE A 117 -5.62 14.60 -2.84
CA ILE A 117 -6.07 15.74 -3.65
C ILE A 117 -7.55 16.09 -3.45
N GLY A 118 -8.22 15.49 -2.47
CA GLY A 118 -9.55 15.88 -2.03
C GLY A 118 -10.71 15.01 -2.52
N ILE A 119 -10.46 13.89 -3.21
CA ILE A 119 -11.53 12.90 -3.45
C ILE A 119 -11.90 12.23 -2.13
N LYS A 120 -13.20 12.14 -1.84
CA LYS A 120 -13.67 11.52 -0.61
C LYS A 120 -13.39 10.02 -0.61
N GLN A 121 -12.97 9.47 0.54
CA GLN A 121 -12.71 8.03 0.70
C GLN A 121 -13.94 7.20 0.32
N ARG A 122 -15.14 7.67 0.71
CA ARG A 122 -16.43 7.08 0.35
C ARG A 122 -16.59 6.88 -1.16
N ASP A 123 -16.21 7.87 -1.95
CA ASP A 123 -16.42 7.84 -3.40
C ASP A 123 -15.52 6.80 -4.06
N ILE A 124 -14.28 6.66 -3.56
CA ILE A 124 -13.35 5.60 -3.98
C ILE A 124 -13.89 4.23 -3.58
N PHE A 125 -14.33 4.06 -2.33
CA PHE A 125 -14.91 2.81 -1.85
C PHE A 125 -16.06 2.33 -2.75
N ILE A 126 -17.04 3.20 -2.99
CA ILE A 126 -18.22 2.89 -3.81
C ILE A 126 -17.79 2.52 -5.23
N LYS A 127 -16.88 3.29 -5.84
CA LYS A 127 -16.41 2.99 -7.20
C LYS A 127 -15.74 1.64 -7.30
N LEU A 128 -14.87 1.29 -6.35
CA LEU A 128 -14.21 -0.01 -6.35
C LEU A 128 -15.21 -1.14 -6.13
N ALA A 129 -16.15 -0.97 -5.19
CA ALA A 129 -17.19 -1.97 -4.92
C ALA A 129 -18.13 -2.21 -6.12
N GLU A 130 -18.44 -1.16 -6.90
CA GLU A 130 -19.37 -1.24 -8.02
C GLU A 130 -18.73 -1.73 -9.34
N ASN A 131 -17.43 -1.52 -9.53
CA ASN A 131 -16.79 -1.70 -10.85
C ASN A 131 -15.76 -2.83 -10.90
N LEU A 132 -15.29 -3.35 -9.76
CA LEU A 132 -14.29 -4.42 -9.73
C LEU A 132 -14.92 -5.74 -9.29
N ALA A 133 -14.22 -6.84 -9.58
CA ALA A 133 -14.51 -8.10 -8.92
C ALA A 133 -14.32 -7.97 -7.40
N LYS A 134 -15.14 -8.69 -6.64
CA LYS A 134 -15.20 -8.57 -5.19
C LYS A 134 -13.84 -8.79 -4.53
N GLU A 135 -13.11 -9.85 -4.92
CA GLU A 135 -11.79 -10.15 -4.36
C GLU A 135 -10.76 -9.06 -4.67
N ASP A 136 -10.76 -8.50 -5.89
CA ASP A 136 -9.84 -7.44 -6.30
C ASP A 136 -10.11 -6.16 -5.52
N ALA A 137 -11.39 -5.78 -5.38
CA ALA A 137 -11.79 -4.61 -4.59
C ALA A 137 -11.38 -4.75 -3.12
N ILE A 138 -11.62 -5.91 -2.49
CA ILE A 138 -11.18 -6.17 -1.10
C ILE A 138 -9.65 -6.07 -1.00
N THR A 139 -8.92 -6.63 -1.96
CA THR A 139 -7.45 -6.62 -1.98
C THR A 139 -6.88 -5.21 -2.01
N LEU A 140 -7.46 -4.32 -2.83
CA LEU A 140 -7.06 -2.92 -2.90
C LEU A 140 -7.45 -2.17 -1.62
N LEU A 141 -8.74 -2.22 -1.24
CA LEU A 141 -9.28 -1.45 -0.13
C LEU A 141 -8.61 -1.80 1.21
N CYS A 142 -8.29 -3.07 1.46
CA CYS A 142 -7.63 -3.47 2.70
C CYS A 142 -6.14 -3.06 2.78
N GLN A 143 -5.56 -2.57 1.69
CA GLN A 143 -4.17 -2.09 1.64
C GLN A 143 -4.04 -0.56 1.63
N MET A 144 -5.14 0.18 1.45
CA MET A 144 -5.13 1.65 1.43
C MET A 144 -4.91 2.31 2.80
N ASP A 145 -4.83 1.54 3.89
CA ASP A 145 -4.67 2.03 5.27
C ASP A 145 -5.74 3.06 5.71
N VAL A 146 -6.93 3.02 5.07
CA VAL A 146 -8.11 3.81 5.41
C VAL A 146 -8.99 3.05 6.39
N THR A 147 -9.25 3.65 7.56
CA THR A 147 -10.07 3.05 8.63
C THR A 147 -11.50 3.58 8.67
N ASP A 148 -11.75 4.77 8.12
CA ASP A 148 -13.06 5.39 8.01
C ASP A 148 -13.37 5.68 6.55
N TRP A 149 -14.35 4.95 6.01
CA TRP A 149 -14.83 5.10 4.63
C TRP A 149 -16.04 6.05 4.53
N GLY A 150 -16.47 6.65 5.65
CA GLY A 150 -17.64 7.52 5.72
C GLY A 150 -18.97 6.77 5.63
N ASP A 151 -20.04 7.50 5.33
CA ASP A 151 -21.40 6.93 5.26
C ASP A 151 -21.60 6.05 4.01
N ILE A 152 -21.36 4.75 4.17
CA ILE A 152 -21.53 3.75 3.11
C ILE A 152 -23.00 3.34 2.95
N PRO A 153 -23.51 3.16 1.71
CA PRO A 153 -24.86 2.64 1.46
C PRO A 153 -25.13 1.30 2.17
N LYS A 154 -26.38 1.07 2.59
CA LYS A 154 -26.76 -0.12 3.38
C LYS A 154 -26.49 -1.42 2.64
N GLU A 155 -26.68 -1.42 1.32
CA GLU A 155 -26.41 -2.53 0.42
C GLU A 155 -24.92 -2.94 0.39
N LEU A 156 -24.01 -2.03 0.75
CA LEU A 156 -22.57 -2.28 0.80
C LEU A 156 -22.04 -2.51 2.23
N THR A 157 -22.90 -2.52 3.25
CA THR A 157 -22.46 -2.71 4.65
C THR A 157 -21.78 -4.06 4.86
N GLN A 158 -22.30 -5.15 4.31
CA GLN A 158 -21.66 -6.46 4.39
C GLN A 158 -20.28 -6.45 3.70
N PHE A 159 -20.18 -5.79 2.54
CA PHE A 159 -18.91 -5.67 1.83
C PHE A 159 -17.88 -4.86 2.64
N LEU A 160 -18.31 -3.78 3.29
CA LEU A 160 -17.48 -3.00 4.21
C LEU A 160 -16.96 -3.83 5.39
N GLU A 161 -17.82 -4.67 5.99
CA GLU A 161 -17.40 -5.61 7.05
C GLU A 161 -16.31 -6.59 6.55
N GLU A 162 -16.46 -7.11 5.33
CA GLU A 162 -15.46 -7.99 4.72
C GLU A 162 -14.12 -7.26 4.47
N VAL A 163 -14.17 -6.00 4.01
CA VAL A 163 -12.98 -5.15 3.84
C VAL A 163 -12.29 -4.91 5.19
N HIS A 164 -13.04 -4.58 6.25
CA HIS A 164 -12.48 -4.40 7.59
C HIS A 164 -11.89 -5.69 8.15
N ASN A 165 -12.54 -6.83 7.90
CA ASN A 165 -12.00 -8.12 8.30
C ASN A 165 -10.67 -8.40 7.59
N ALA A 166 -10.60 -8.22 6.26
CA ALA A 166 -9.38 -8.38 5.49
C ALA A 166 -8.26 -7.44 5.98
N TYR A 167 -8.59 -6.17 6.26
CA TYR A 167 -7.67 -5.19 6.83
C TYR A 167 -7.11 -5.65 8.19
N ASN A 168 -7.97 -6.10 9.09
CA ASN A 168 -7.55 -6.56 10.42
C ASN A 168 -6.70 -7.84 10.34
N ILE A 169 -7.02 -8.76 9.44
CA ILE A 169 -6.20 -9.95 9.18
C ILE A 169 -4.85 -9.56 8.59
N ARG A 170 -4.78 -8.59 7.67
CA ARG A 170 -3.51 -8.05 7.16
C ARG A 170 -2.67 -7.53 8.32
N TRP A 171 -3.21 -6.66 9.18
CA TRP A 171 -2.49 -6.17 10.35
C TRP A 171 -2.01 -7.28 11.28
N ARG A 172 -2.89 -8.24 11.58
CA ARG A 172 -2.57 -9.39 12.42
C ARG A 172 -1.42 -10.21 11.84
N SER A 173 -1.45 -10.47 10.53
CA SER A 173 -0.40 -11.20 9.81
C SER A 173 0.94 -10.46 9.84
N ILE A 174 0.92 -9.14 9.67
CA ILE A 174 2.12 -8.29 9.75
C ILE A 174 2.74 -8.39 11.15
N ILE A 175 1.94 -8.17 12.19
CA ILE A 175 2.39 -8.15 13.58
C ILE A 175 2.94 -9.51 14.00
N ILE A 176 2.18 -10.59 13.77
CA ILE A 176 2.58 -11.94 14.18
C ILE A 176 3.77 -12.41 13.35
N GLY A 177 3.85 -12.05 12.07
CA GLY A 177 5.02 -12.29 11.23
C GLY A 177 6.30 -11.68 11.82
N GLN A 178 6.23 -10.44 12.32
CA GLN A 178 7.38 -9.81 12.97
C GLN A 178 7.70 -10.43 14.33
N PHE A 179 6.67 -10.77 15.12
CA PHE A 179 6.85 -11.51 16.36
C PHE A 179 7.63 -12.81 16.12
N LEU A 180 7.24 -13.60 15.10
CA LEU A 180 7.93 -14.83 14.73
C LEU A 180 9.40 -14.61 14.36
N LEU A 181 9.72 -13.53 13.65
CA LEU A 181 11.10 -13.19 13.32
C LEU A 181 11.96 -12.95 14.57
N LEU A 182 11.35 -12.39 15.62
CA LEU A 182 12.01 -12.13 16.90
C LEU A 182 12.10 -13.36 17.78
N VAL A 183 11.06 -14.19 17.88
CA VAL A 183 11.01 -15.28 18.87
C VAL A 183 11.36 -16.67 18.32
N ASN A 184 11.33 -16.87 17.00
CA ASN A 184 11.63 -18.17 16.39
C ASN A 184 13.01 -18.18 15.71
N PRO A 185 13.98 -18.97 16.21
CA PRO A 185 15.35 -18.99 15.67
C PRO A 185 15.43 -19.38 14.18
N LYS A 186 14.52 -20.23 13.69
CA LYS A 186 14.51 -20.63 12.26
C LYS A 186 13.99 -19.50 11.40
N CYS A 187 12.91 -18.83 11.82
CA CYS A 187 12.41 -17.65 11.12
C CYS A 187 13.49 -16.56 11.06
N ARG A 188 14.19 -16.31 12.18
CA ARG A 188 15.29 -15.33 12.21
C ARG A 188 16.44 -15.69 11.28
N ARG A 189 16.89 -16.96 11.32
CA ARG A 189 18.03 -17.44 10.52
C ARG A 189 17.75 -17.43 9.01
N TYR A 190 16.52 -17.73 8.62
CA TYR A 190 16.17 -17.91 7.21
C TYR A 190 15.28 -16.80 6.64
N GLY A 191 14.90 -15.78 7.44
CA GLY A 191 14.00 -14.70 7.02
C GLY A 191 14.46 -13.98 5.75
N GLU A 192 15.76 -13.68 5.64
CA GLU A 192 16.33 -12.97 4.49
C GLU A 192 16.34 -13.78 3.19
N ILE A 193 16.35 -15.11 3.27
CA ILE A 193 16.37 -16.02 2.11
C ILE A 193 15.04 -16.73 1.90
N SER A 194 14.07 -16.50 2.78
CA SER A 194 12.75 -17.11 2.69
C SER A 194 11.96 -16.49 1.54
N GLY A 195 11.15 -17.31 0.86
CA GLY A 195 10.13 -16.82 -0.07
C GLY A 195 8.88 -16.27 0.62
N ILE A 196 8.80 -16.34 1.95
CA ILE A 196 7.72 -15.74 2.74
C ILE A 196 8.02 -14.25 2.90
N THR A 197 7.16 -13.41 2.32
CA THR A 197 7.25 -11.95 2.47
C THR A 197 6.86 -11.55 3.89
N LEU A 198 7.85 -11.17 4.68
CA LEU A 198 7.68 -10.44 5.94
C LEU A 198 7.91 -8.95 5.69
N VAL A 199 7.24 -8.08 6.46
CA VAL A 199 7.46 -6.62 6.38
C VAL A 199 8.94 -6.28 6.59
N TYR A 200 9.58 -6.92 7.56
CA TYR A 200 11.04 -6.88 7.71
C TYR A 200 11.67 -8.21 7.33
N LYS A 201 12.75 -8.16 6.55
CA LYS A 201 13.51 -9.34 6.14
C LYS A 201 14.52 -9.79 7.20
N SER A 202 14.83 -8.94 8.17
CA SER A 202 15.85 -9.19 9.19
C SER A 202 15.46 -8.62 10.55
N TYR A 203 16.05 -9.18 11.61
CA TYR A 203 15.92 -8.67 12.98
C TYR A 203 16.24 -7.17 13.06
N LYS A 204 17.31 -6.75 12.37
CA LYS A 204 17.77 -5.37 12.38
C LYS A 204 16.68 -4.41 11.92
N GLY A 205 15.97 -4.75 10.84
CA GLY A 205 14.84 -3.94 10.35
C GLY A 205 13.70 -3.81 11.36
N VAL A 206 13.33 -4.91 12.03
CA VAL A 206 12.28 -4.89 13.07
C VAL A 206 12.66 -3.95 14.22
N TYR A 207 13.91 -4.03 14.68
CA TYR A 207 14.40 -3.26 15.81
C TYR A 207 14.57 -1.76 15.48
N GLU A 208 15.09 -1.45 14.29
CA GLU A 208 15.29 -0.07 13.83
C GLU A 208 13.96 0.69 13.69
N ASP A 209 12.89 0.02 13.28
CA ASP A 209 11.54 0.60 13.19
C ASP A 209 10.79 0.63 14.53
N CYS A 210 11.51 0.45 15.64
CA CYS A 210 11.01 0.52 17.01
C CYS A 210 9.86 -0.47 17.28
N TRP A 211 9.83 -1.64 16.64
CA TRP A 211 8.85 -2.68 16.94
C TRP A 211 9.33 -3.55 18.13
N PRO A 212 8.47 -3.94 19.10
CA PRO A 212 7.03 -3.72 19.18
C PRO A 212 6.63 -2.39 19.82
N LYS A 213 7.57 -1.59 20.35
CA LYS A 213 7.29 -0.33 21.05
C LYS A 213 6.34 0.63 20.30
N GLY A 214 6.57 0.85 19.00
CA GLY A 214 5.70 1.67 18.14
C GLY A 214 4.30 1.10 18.00
N LEU A 215 4.19 -0.24 17.90
CA LEU A 215 2.91 -0.94 17.85
C LEU A 215 2.12 -0.82 19.16
N LEU A 216 2.82 -0.90 20.30
CA LEU A 216 2.22 -0.82 21.64
C LEU A 216 1.57 0.54 21.92
N ASN A 217 1.94 1.60 21.20
CA ASN A 217 1.24 2.89 21.24
C ASN A 217 -0.22 2.80 20.75
N PHE A 218 -0.55 1.79 19.96
CA PHE A 218 -1.87 1.56 19.39
C PHE A 218 -2.58 0.35 20.01
N LYS A 219 -2.10 -0.19 21.14
CA LYS A 219 -2.61 -1.45 21.72
C LYS A 219 -4.12 -1.46 21.98
N GLU A 220 -4.68 -0.34 22.44
CA GLU A 220 -6.13 -0.24 22.70
C GLU A 220 -6.95 -0.35 21.41
N VAL A 221 -6.45 0.26 20.33
CA VAL A 221 -7.07 0.17 19.00
C VAL A 221 -7.00 -1.26 18.50
N LEU A 222 -5.84 -1.92 18.60
CA LEU A 222 -5.63 -3.30 18.14
C LEU A 222 -6.52 -4.32 18.91
N ILE A 223 -6.74 -4.10 20.20
CA ILE A 223 -7.65 -4.92 21.00
C ILE A 223 -9.10 -4.65 20.58
N LYS A 224 -9.49 -3.37 20.48
CA LYS A 224 -10.86 -2.98 20.12
C LYS A 224 -11.25 -3.46 18.72
N SER A 225 -10.33 -3.43 17.76
CA SER A 225 -10.52 -3.93 16.40
C SER A 225 -10.36 -5.45 16.28
N LYS A 226 -10.08 -6.15 17.39
CA LYS A 226 -9.82 -7.60 17.42
C LYS A 226 -8.66 -8.02 16.50
N VAL A 227 -7.69 -7.15 16.27
CA VAL A 227 -6.44 -7.52 15.60
C VAL A 227 -5.60 -8.39 16.52
N LEU A 228 -5.55 -8.06 17.81
CA LEU A 228 -4.86 -8.83 18.86
C LEU A 228 -5.75 -9.00 20.09
N SER A 229 -5.59 -10.10 20.81
CA SER A 229 -6.15 -10.27 22.16
C SER A 229 -5.32 -9.53 23.21
N ILE A 230 -5.92 -9.33 24.39
CA ILE A 230 -5.21 -8.78 25.56
C ILE A 230 -3.97 -9.60 25.89
N LYS A 231 -4.10 -10.94 25.87
CA LYS A 231 -2.98 -11.85 26.13
C LYS A 231 -1.84 -11.68 25.13
N GLU A 232 -2.16 -11.57 23.84
CA GLU A 232 -1.13 -11.36 22.81
C GLU A 232 -0.40 -10.03 23.01
N ILE A 233 -1.13 -8.96 23.38
CA ILE A 233 -0.53 -7.67 23.75
C ILE A 233 0.40 -7.80 24.96
N GLU A 234 -0.02 -8.49 26.03
CA GLU A 234 0.82 -8.70 27.22
C GLU A 234 2.13 -9.44 26.88
N ILE A 235 2.08 -10.39 25.95
CA ILE A 235 3.27 -11.11 25.46
C ILE A 235 4.19 -10.17 24.68
N LEU A 236 3.64 -9.29 23.83
CA LEU A 236 4.42 -8.28 23.12
C LEU A 236 5.05 -7.25 24.08
N GLU A 237 4.36 -6.87 25.15
CA GLU A 237 4.92 -6.01 26.20
C GLU A 237 6.05 -6.69 26.98
N LYS A 238 5.95 -8.00 27.22
CA LYS A 238 7.06 -8.78 27.81
C LYS A 238 8.25 -8.83 26.86
N LEU A 239 8.01 -9.05 25.57
CA LEU A 239 9.06 -9.04 24.55
C LEU A 239 9.78 -7.68 24.53
N ASP A 240 9.05 -6.58 24.52
CA ASP A 240 9.61 -5.21 24.54
C ASP A 240 10.56 -4.99 25.74
N LYS A 241 10.16 -5.47 26.92
CA LYS A 241 10.98 -5.38 28.14
C LYS A 241 12.25 -6.22 28.04
N ILE A 242 12.17 -7.43 27.50
CA ILE A 242 13.33 -8.32 27.30
C ILE A 242 14.33 -7.67 26.34
N LEU A 243 13.84 -7.12 25.23
CA LEU A 243 14.66 -6.45 24.21
C LEU A 243 15.32 -5.19 24.76
N SER A 244 14.60 -4.41 25.56
CA SER A 244 15.12 -3.18 26.18
C SER A 244 16.25 -3.45 27.18
N ASN A 245 16.33 -4.66 27.71
CA ASN A 245 17.38 -5.08 28.66
C ASN A 245 18.60 -5.71 27.95
N GLU A 246 18.72 -5.59 26.62
CA GLU A 246 19.80 -6.17 25.81
C GLU A 246 19.94 -7.69 25.97
N THR A 247 18.85 -8.37 26.32
CA THR A 247 18.85 -9.83 26.51
C THR A 247 19.13 -10.54 25.18
N GLU A 248 19.93 -11.62 25.22
CA GLU A 248 20.16 -12.45 24.04
C GLU A 248 18.83 -13.03 23.54
N LEU A 249 18.51 -12.79 22.27
CA LEU A 249 17.31 -13.29 21.60
C LEU A 249 17.25 -14.84 21.49
N GLY A 250 18.30 -15.54 21.90
CA GLY A 250 18.35 -17.00 22.02
C GLY A 250 18.07 -17.51 23.43
N SER A 251 17.68 -16.64 24.37
CA SER A 251 17.39 -17.02 25.74
C SER A 251 16.13 -17.88 25.85
N LEU A 252 16.08 -18.71 26.88
CA LEU A 252 14.89 -19.49 27.24
C LEU A 252 13.66 -18.60 27.44
N GLU A 253 13.84 -17.39 27.95
CA GLU A 253 12.75 -16.43 28.14
C GLU A 253 12.08 -16.04 26.81
N VAL A 254 12.86 -15.83 25.76
CA VAL A 254 12.34 -15.52 24.42
C VAL A 254 11.64 -16.74 23.79
N GLU A 255 12.19 -17.95 23.99
CA GLU A 255 11.56 -19.18 23.53
C GLU A 255 10.22 -19.44 24.25
N MET A 256 10.12 -19.12 25.54
CA MET A 256 8.86 -19.23 26.29
C MET A 256 7.77 -18.31 25.73
N LEU A 257 8.11 -17.10 25.26
CA LEU A 257 7.12 -16.21 24.64
C LEU A 257 6.48 -16.83 23.40
N TYR A 258 7.23 -17.58 22.59
CA TYR A 258 6.67 -18.30 21.44
C TYR A 258 5.62 -19.32 21.90
N ASN A 259 5.98 -20.16 22.88
CA ASN A 259 5.08 -21.18 23.41
C ASN A 259 3.82 -20.56 24.05
N ASP A 260 3.99 -19.48 24.81
CA ASP A 260 2.90 -18.75 25.45
C ASP A 260 1.95 -18.11 24.41
N PHE A 261 2.49 -17.61 23.29
CA PHE A 261 1.69 -16.93 22.26
C PHE A 261 0.84 -17.93 21.47
N PHE A 262 1.44 -19.03 21.02
CA PHE A 262 0.76 -19.99 20.15
C PHE A 262 0.03 -21.10 20.89
N GLU A 263 0.44 -21.46 22.12
CA GLU A 263 -0.15 -22.53 22.93
C GLU A 263 -0.26 -23.88 22.19
N GLY A 264 0.73 -24.18 21.33
CA GLY A 264 0.74 -25.39 20.50
C GLY A 264 -0.24 -25.39 19.33
N ARG A 265 -0.94 -24.28 19.06
CA ARG A 265 -1.77 -24.11 17.86
C ARG A 265 -0.92 -23.88 16.62
N ASP A 266 -1.49 -24.19 15.46
CA ASP A 266 -0.87 -23.86 14.18
C ASP A 266 -0.73 -22.34 14.01
N VAL A 267 0.43 -21.90 13.49
CA VAL A 267 0.74 -20.47 13.35
C VAL A 267 -0.21 -19.78 12.37
N PHE A 268 -0.58 -20.44 11.27
CA PHE A 268 -1.50 -19.89 10.28
C PHE A 268 -2.92 -19.82 10.85
N ASP A 269 -3.34 -20.81 11.63
CA ASP A 269 -4.63 -20.75 12.33
C ASP A 269 -4.69 -19.53 13.27
N VAL A 270 -3.60 -19.23 13.98
CA VAL A 270 -3.52 -18.05 14.85
C VAL A 270 -3.53 -16.74 14.05
N ILE A 271 -2.84 -16.69 12.89
CA ILE A 271 -2.79 -15.49 12.03
C ILE A 271 -4.14 -15.19 11.38
N TYR A 272 -4.79 -16.22 10.82
CA TYR A 272 -5.98 -16.06 9.98
C TYR A 272 -7.31 -16.22 10.75
N THR A 273 -7.26 -16.34 12.07
CA THR A 273 -8.44 -16.37 12.93
C THR A 273 -8.42 -15.19 13.90
N PHE A 274 -9.56 -14.49 14.00
CA PHE A 274 -9.71 -13.42 15.00
C PHE A 274 -9.68 -13.97 16.43
N PRO A 275 -9.06 -13.24 17.37
CA PRO A 275 -9.16 -13.54 18.79
C PRO A 275 -10.63 -13.50 19.24
N LYS A 276 -10.96 -14.44 20.14
CA LYS A 276 -12.28 -14.54 20.77
C LYS A 276 -12.43 -13.53 21.91
#